data_AF-A0A0D2MYA5-F1
#
_entry.id   AF-A0A0D2MYA5-F1
#
_cell.length_a   1.000
_cell.length_b   1.000
_cell.length_c   1.000
_cell.angle_alpha   90.00
_cell.angle_beta   90.00
_cell.angle_gamma   90.00
#
_symmetry.space_group_name_H-M   'P 1'
#
loop_
_entity.id
_entity.type
_entity.pdbx_description
1 polymer ?
#
loop_
_entity_poly.entity_id
_entity_poly.type
_entity_poly.pdbx_seq_one_letter_code
_entity_poly.pdbx_strand_id
1 'polypeptide(L)' 'MREVMHIDPQWLVELAPRFFKPADAHRLSRRKRWERIEPLYDKYNDPVAWRLSKRKG' A
#
# COMPACT_ATOMS: atom_id res chain seq x y z
N MET A 1 -3.89 11.20 -19.19
CA MET A 1 -5.19 11.53 -18.56
C MET A 1 -5.57 12.92 -19.05
N ARG A 2 -6.65 13.06 -19.82
CA ARG A 2 -7.07 14.35 -20.40
C ARG A 2 -8.36 14.87 -19.77
N GLU A 3 -9.25 13.98 -19.34
CA GLU A 3 -10.49 14.29 -18.63
C GLU A 3 -10.48 13.52 -17.31
N VAL A 4 -10.46 14.23 -16.19
CA VAL A 4 -10.39 13.65 -14.85
C VAL A 4 -11.43 14.35 -13.99
N MET A 5 -12.27 13.57 -13.34
CA MET A 5 -13.26 14.06 -12.38
C MET A 5 -13.06 13.37 -11.02
N HIS A 6 -13.39 14.08 -9.96
CA HIS A 6 -13.44 13.50 -8.63
C HIS A 6 -14.66 12.57 -8.51
N ILE A 7 -14.49 11.42 -7.87
CA ILE A 7 -15.56 10.46 -7.60
C ILE A 7 -15.56 10.06 -6.14
N ASP A 8 -16.73 9.78 -5.60
CA ASP A 8 -16.84 9.11 -4.30
C ASP A 8 -16.61 7.59 -4.48
N PRO A 9 -15.73 6.95 -3.70
CA PRO A 9 -15.54 5.50 -3.75
C PRO A 9 -16.82 4.69 -3.49
N GLN A 10 -17.80 5.23 -2.77
CA GLN A 10 -19.07 4.55 -2.51
C GLN A 10 -19.84 4.26 -3.82
N TRP A 11 -19.78 5.16 -4.80
CA TRP A 11 -20.48 5.02 -6.08
C TRP A 11 -20.01 3.80 -6.89
N LEU A 12 -18.75 3.40 -6.75
CA LEU A 12 -18.21 2.23 -7.47
C LEU A 12 -18.84 0.93 -6.99
N VAL A 13 -19.07 0.81 -5.68
CA VAL A 13 -19.69 -0.39 -5.09
C VAL A 13 -21.18 -0.44 -5.43
N GLU A 14 -21.86 0.71 -5.42
CA GLU A 14 -23.30 0.81 -5.71
C GLU A 14 -23.62 0.61 -7.19
N LEU A 15 -22.90 1.29 -8.10
CA LEU A 15 -23.19 1.28 -9.54
C LEU A 15 -22.60 0.06 -10.25
N ALA A 16 -21.51 -0.52 -9.72
CA ALA A 16 -20.79 -1.62 -10.34
C ALA A 16 -20.42 -2.76 -9.36
N PRO A 17 -21.41 -3.38 -8.70
CA PRO A 17 -21.19 -4.40 -7.66
C PRO A 17 -20.55 -5.70 -8.18
N ARG A 18 -20.57 -5.94 -9.51
CA ARG A 18 -19.89 -7.09 -10.12
C ARG A 18 -18.37 -6.91 -10.17
N PHE A 19 -17.89 -5.67 -10.16
CA PHE A 19 -16.48 -5.34 -10.29
C PHE A 19 -15.86 -4.94 -8.95
N PHE A 20 -16.62 -4.25 -8.11
CA PHE A 20 -16.13 -3.70 -6.86
C PHE A 20 -16.85 -4.31 -5.66
N LYS A 21 -16.11 -4.40 -4.55
CA LYS A 21 -16.62 -4.87 -3.26
C LYS A 21 -16.03 -4.04 -2.13
N PRO A 22 -16.75 -3.86 -1.01
CA PRO A 22 -16.22 -3.17 0.14
C PRO A 22 -15.00 -3.93 0.70
N ALA A 23 -14.00 -3.17 1.15
CA ALA A 23 -12.83 -3.73 1.81
C ALA A 23 -13.15 -4.01 3.29
N ASP A 24 -12.81 -5.21 3.75
CA ASP A 24 -12.88 -5.55 5.17
C ASP A 24 -11.78 -4.80 5.94
N ALA A 25 -12.17 -3.99 6.93
CA ALA A 25 -11.25 -3.19 7.74
C ALA A 25 -10.38 -4.04 8.67
N HIS A 26 -10.84 -5.23 9.06
CA HIS A 26 -10.13 -6.11 9.98
C HIS A 26 -9.17 -7.07 9.28
N ARG A 27 -9.22 -7.16 7.94
CA ARG A 27 -8.43 -8.12 7.16
C ARG A 27 -7.60 -7.43 6.08
N LEU A 28 -6.29 -7.68 6.12
CA LEU A 28 -5.39 -7.25 5.06
C LEU A 28 -5.66 -8.02 3.75
N SER A 29 -5.81 -7.28 2.66
CA SER A 29 -5.88 -7.86 1.32
C SER A 29 -4.57 -8.55 0.95
N ARG A 30 -4.62 -9.50 0.00
CA ARG A 30 -3.41 -10.17 -0.50
C ARG A 30 -2.38 -9.14 -0.97
N ARG A 31 -2.79 -8.15 -1.76
CA ARG A 31 -1.91 -7.08 -2.27
C ARG A 31 -1.21 -6.33 -1.13
N LYS A 32 -1.97 -5.83 -0.16
CA LYS A 32 -1.41 -5.10 1.00
C LYS A 32 -0.44 -5.94 1.82
N ARG A 33 -0.67 -7.25 1.95
CA ARG A 33 0.23 -8.15 2.67
C ARG A 33 1.58 -8.34 1.98
N TRP A 34 1.61 -8.25 0.65
CA TRP A 34 2.83 -8.37 -0.14
C TRP A 34 3.60 -7.05 -0.26
N GLU A 35 2.99 -5.92 0.08
CA GLU A 35 3.68 -4.64 0.12
C GLU A 35 4.73 -4.65 1.24
N ARG A 36 5.94 -4.19 0.92
CA ARG A 36 7.04 -4.04 1.87
C ARG A 36 7.36 -2.56 1.99
N ILE A 37 7.49 -2.09 3.22
CA ILE A 37 7.97 -0.74 3.48
C ILE A 37 9.50 -0.72 3.36
N GLU A 38 10.02 0.33 2.76
CA GLU A 38 11.44 0.66 2.73
C GLU A 38 11.66 1.93 3.55
N PRO A 39 12.80 2.06 4.25
CA PRO A 39 13.11 3.28 4.95
C PRO A 39 13.27 4.44 3.96
N LEU A 40 13.10 5.66 4.47
CA LEU A 40 13.44 6.85 3.72
C LEU A 40 14.95 6.89 3.42
N TYR A 41 15.31 7.48 2.29
CA TYR A 41 16.70 7.66 1.91
C TYR A 41 17.43 8.57 2.90
N ASP A 42 18.60 8.13 3.34
CA ASP A 42 19.54 8.91 4.15
C ASP A 42 20.88 8.97 3.42
N LYS A 43 21.43 10.18 3.27
CA LYS A 43 22.70 10.42 2.58
C LYS A 43 23.90 9.87 3.36
N TYR A 44 23.83 9.86 4.70
CA TYR A 44 24.99 9.62 5.56
C TYR A 44 25.09 8.18 6.05
N ASN A 45 24.00 7.41 5.96
CA ASN A 45 23.93 6.06 6.50
C ASN A 45 23.74 5.02 5.39
N ASP A 46 24.26 3.80 5.63
CA ASP A 46 24.06 2.69 4.72
C ASP A 46 22.56 2.28 4.69
N PRO A 47 21.94 2.08 3.51
CA PRO A 47 20.51 1.79 3.38
C PRO A 47 20.03 0.52 4.08
N VAL A 48 20.93 -0.38 4.48
CA VAL A 48 20.63 -1.69 5.06
C VAL A 48 21.08 -1.76 6.52
N ALA A 49 21.74 -0.73 7.05
CA ALA A 49 22.26 -0.69 8.42
C ALA A 49 21.18 -0.88 9.50
N TRP A 50 19.93 -0.50 9.22
CA TRP A 50 18.79 -0.69 10.12
C TRP A 50 18.37 -2.15 10.28
N ARG A 51 18.78 -3.06 9.38
CA ARG A 51 18.36 -4.46 9.45
C ARG A 51 19.06 -5.16 10.60
N LEU A 52 18.28 -5.71 11.53
CA LEU A 52 18.80 -6.50 12.65
C LEU A 52 19.68 -7.67 12.17
N SER A 53 19.34 -8.28 11.04
CA SER A 53 20.11 -9.37 10.43
C SER A 53 21.52 -8.98 9.96
N LYS A 54 21.80 -7.68 9.78
CA LYS A 54 23.14 -7.16 9.45
C LYS A 54 24.03 -6.96 10.68
N ARG A 55 23.44 -6.92 11.88
CA ARG A 55 24.21 -6.82 13.13
C ARG A 55 24.90 -8.16 13.35
N LYS A 56 26.21 -8.21 13.12
CA LYS A 56 27.04 -9.33 13.56
C LYS A 56 27.02 -9.36 15.08
N GLY A 57 26.59 -10.48 15.65
CA GLY A 57 27.05 -10.89 16.99
C GLY A 57 28.51 -11.32 16.92
#